data_AF-B8F1T8-F1
#
_entry.id   AF-B8F1T8-F1
#
_cell.length_a   1.000
_cell.length_b   1.000
_cell.length_c   1.000
_cell.angle_alpha   90.00
_cell.angle_beta   90.00
_cell.angle_gamma   90.00
#
_symmetry.space_group_name_H-M   'P 1'
#
loop_
_entity.id
_entity.type
_entity.pdbx_description
1 polymer ?
#
loop_
_entity_poly.entity_id
_entity_poly.type
_entity_poly.pdbx_seq_one_letter_code
_entity_poly.pdbx_strand_id
1 'polypeptide(L)'
;MLKRFENLIKKNVYRKINDIKLITASRLKNKQKELKKILNEIKNGLENENYNNKQLEIQIKDIYKQYKNKPHFIIENNKYYDLEKIVVKLTNNLKQVKTNTKESKTNIKNNIFNILIEQLKNKVKIEILIPILKNYLDKQNKLEYSKIFSNRYYYEILKKIGLNECYSQSKEFKKMLIKD
;
A
#
# COMPACT_ATOMS: atom_id res chain seq x y z
N MET A 1 -57.53 48.50 0.63
CA MET A 1 -56.79 48.14 1.85
C MET A 1 -56.41 46.65 1.87
N LEU A 2 -57.34 45.73 1.57
CA LEU A 2 -57.14 44.27 1.54
C LEU A 2 -55.96 43.78 0.67
N LYS A 3 -55.82 44.29 -0.56
CA LYS A 3 -54.75 43.91 -1.50
C LYS A 3 -53.32 44.16 -0.99
N ARG A 4 -53.13 45.16 -0.10
CA ARG A 4 -51.83 45.41 0.55
C ARG A 4 -51.53 44.38 1.64
N PHE A 5 -52.54 43.97 2.41
CA PHE A 5 -52.41 42.93 3.43
C PHE A 5 -52.11 41.56 2.82
N GLU A 6 -52.81 41.19 1.75
CA GLU A 6 -52.53 39.96 0.99
C GLU A 6 -51.09 39.91 0.47
N ASN A 7 -50.60 41.03 -0.07
CA ASN A 7 -49.21 41.13 -0.53
C ASN A 7 -48.19 41.00 0.61
N LEU A 8 -48.48 41.56 1.80
CA LEU A 8 -47.63 41.41 2.98
C LEU A 8 -47.58 39.96 3.47
N ILE A 9 -48.73 39.29 3.54
CA ILE A 9 -48.82 37.87 3.90
C ILE A 9 -48.05 37.02 2.90
N LYS A 10 -48.27 37.24 1.59
CA LYS A 10 -47.57 36.52 0.51
C LYS A 10 -46.05 36.70 0.59
N LYS A 11 -45.58 37.93 0.86
CA LYS A 11 -44.15 38.23 1.03
C LYS A 11 -43.55 37.54 2.25
N ASN A 12 -44.28 37.49 3.37
CA ASN A 12 -43.84 36.81 4.59
C ASN A 12 -43.78 35.29 4.42
N VAL A 13 -44.77 34.69 3.76
CA VAL A 13 -44.77 33.25 3.43
C VAL A 13 -43.60 32.90 2.51
N TYR A 14 -43.37 33.70 1.46
CA TYR A 14 -42.25 33.47 0.55
C TYR A 14 -40.89 33.55 1.25
N ARG A 15 -40.72 34.53 2.15
CA ARG A 15 -39.51 34.67 2.97
C ARG A 15 -39.28 33.43 3.85
N LYS A 16 -40.33 32.98 4.55
CA LYS A 16 -40.27 31.78 5.42
C LYS A 16 -39.92 30.51 4.63
N ILE A 17 -40.48 30.32 3.44
CA ILE A 17 -40.16 29.19 2.55
C ILE A 17 -38.68 29.23 2.14
N ASN A 18 -38.17 30.40 1.76
CA ASN A 18 -36.76 30.57 1.40
C ASN A 18 -35.82 30.28 2.58
N ASP A 19 -36.16 30.72 3.79
CA ASP A 19 -35.37 30.46 4.98
C ASP A 19 -35.28 28.95 5.27
N ILE A 20 -36.41 28.23 5.19
CA ILE A 20 -36.44 26.76 5.34
C ILE A 20 -35.60 26.08 4.25
N LYS A 21 -35.68 26.56 3.00
CA LYS A 21 -34.89 26.03 1.87
C LYS A 21 -33.39 26.21 2.10
N LEU A 22 -32.97 27.35 2.65
CA LEU A 22 -31.57 27.61 2.99
C LEU A 22 -31.07 26.68 4.10
N ILE A 23 -31.87 26.50 5.16
CA ILE A 23 -31.53 25.61 6.29
C ILE A 23 -31.45 24.15 5.85
N THR A 24 -32.39 23.69 5.03
CA THR A 24 -32.37 22.31 4.51
C THR A 24 -31.17 22.07 3.60
N ALA A 25 -30.82 23.04 2.75
CA ALA A 25 -29.63 22.97 1.90
C ALA A 25 -28.32 22.95 2.72
N SER A 26 -28.22 23.75 3.79
CA SER A 26 -27.03 23.76 4.65
C SER A 26 -26.87 22.44 5.42
N ARG A 27 -27.97 21.89 5.96
CA ARG A 27 -28.00 20.56 6.60
C ARG A 27 -27.57 19.46 5.64
N LEU A 28 -28.07 19.48 4.40
CA LEU A 28 -27.67 18.50 3.38
C LEU A 28 -26.18 18.62 3.07
N LYS A 29 -25.64 19.83 2.91
CA LYS A 29 -24.20 20.05 2.70
C LYS A 29 -23.35 19.50 3.84
N ASN A 30 -23.80 19.65 5.09
CA ASN A 30 -23.09 19.09 6.24
C ASN A 30 -23.09 17.56 6.21
N LYS A 31 -24.24 16.94 5.95
CA LYS A 31 -24.31 15.48 5.77
C LYS A 31 -23.47 14.99 4.58
N GLN A 32 -23.40 15.74 3.47
CA GLN A 32 -22.51 15.39 2.35
C GLN A 32 -21.03 15.42 2.74
N LYS A 33 -20.62 16.36 3.61
CA LYS A 33 -19.24 16.40 4.14
C LYS A 33 -18.94 15.20 5.03
N GLU A 34 -19.88 14.82 5.91
CA GLU A 34 -19.75 13.61 6.74
C GLU A 34 -19.67 12.35 5.88
N LEU A 35 -20.52 12.22 4.87
CA LEU A 35 -20.46 11.11 3.92
C LEU A 35 -19.07 11.01 3.27
N LYS A 36 -18.47 12.12 2.82
CA LYS A 36 -17.11 12.12 2.27
C LYS A 36 -16.06 11.64 3.27
N LYS A 37 -16.18 12.04 4.55
CA LYS A 37 -15.26 11.61 5.60
C LYS A 37 -15.32 10.10 5.79
N ILE A 38 -16.50 9.54 6.00
CA ILE A 38 -16.72 8.09 6.17
C ILE A 38 -16.18 7.31 4.96
N LEU A 39 -16.48 7.75 3.75
CA LEU A 39 -15.98 7.08 2.53
C LEU A 39 -14.46 7.14 2.40
N ASN A 40 -13.83 8.26 2.80
CA ASN A 40 -12.37 8.37 2.83
C ASN A 40 -11.74 7.48 3.91
N GLU A 41 -12.37 7.36 5.08
CA GLU A 41 -11.91 6.45 6.14
C GLU A 41 -11.93 5.00 5.68
N ILE A 42 -13.01 4.56 5.03
CA ILE A 42 -13.09 3.23 4.41
C ILE A 42 -12.02 3.04 3.36
N LYS A 43 -11.84 4.02 2.46
CA LYS A 43 -10.81 3.97 1.42
C LYS A 43 -9.42 3.76 2.03
N ASN A 44 -9.07 4.56 3.04
CA ASN A 44 -7.76 4.47 3.71
C ASN A 44 -7.59 3.12 4.42
N GLY A 45 -8.63 2.59 5.07
CA GLY A 45 -8.60 1.27 5.68
C GLY A 45 -8.29 0.16 4.66
N LEU A 46 -8.99 0.17 3.52
CA LEU A 46 -8.78 -0.82 2.45
C LEU A 46 -7.43 -0.63 1.74
N GLU A 47 -6.93 0.61 1.58
CA GLU A 47 -5.58 0.83 1.04
C GLU A 47 -4.50 0.21 1.94
N ASN A 48 -4.63 0.35 3.26
CA ASN A 48 -3.73 -0.28 4.23
C ASN A 48 -3.77 -1.82 4.17
N GLU A 49 -4.91 -2.38 3.78
CA GLU A 49 -5.09 -3.83 3.55
C GLU A 49 -4.61 -4.30 2.17
N ASN A 50 -3.90 -3.46 1.41
CA ASN A 50 -3.37 -3.73 0.06
C ASN A 50 -4.44 -3.96 -1.02
N TYR A 51 -5.61 -3.35 -0.91
CA TYR A 51 -6.56 -3.32 -2.03
C TYR A 51 -6.09 -2.35 -3.13
N ASN A 52 -6.52 -2.58 -4.37
CA ASN A 52 -6.12 -1.77 -5.52
C ASN A 52 -6.66 -0.33 -5.43
N ASN A 53 -5.78 0.64 -5.19
CA ASN A 53 -6.12 2.06 -5.02
C ASN A 53 -6.93 2.63 -6.20
N LYS A 54 -6.54 2.35 -7.44
CA LYS A 54 -7.24 2.87 -8.63
C LYS A 54 -8.69 2.38 -8.70
N GLN A 55 -8.92 1.10 -8.40
CA GLN A 55 -10.27 0.53 -8.39
C GLN A 55 -11.08 1.03 -7.19
N LEU A 56 -10.46 1.18 -6.01
CA LEU A 56 -11.08 1.79 -4.84
C LEU A 56 -11.58 3.21 -5.12
N GLU A 57 -10.76 4.04 -5.76
CA GLU A 57 -11.12 5.42 -6.03
C GLU A 57 -12.35 5.54 -6.96
N ILE A 58 -12.44 4.67 -7.96
CA ILE A 58 -13.61 4.61 -8.86
C ILE A 58 -14.87 4.22 -8.08
N GLN A 59 -14.82 3.12 -7.30
CA GLN A 59 -15.98 2.64 -6.56
C GLN A 59 -16.44 3.65 -5.50
N ILE A 60 -15.52 4.30 -4.78
CA ILE A 60 -15.85 5.33 -3.79
C ILE A 60 -16.53 6.54 -4.45
N LYS A 61 -16.09 6.97 -5.64
CA LYS A 61 -16.75 8.06 -6.38
C LYS A 61 -18.17 7.69 -6.78
N ASP A 62 -18.41 6.46 -7.21
CA ASP A 62 -19.73 5.96 -7.58
C ASP A 62 -20.68 5.89 -6.37
N ILE A 63 -20.20 5.37 -5.24
CA ILE A 63 -20.94 5.34 -3.98
C ILE A 63 -21.30 6.77 -3.55
N TYR A 64 -20.36 7.71 -3.59
CA TYR A 64 -20.65 9.10 -3.26
C TYR A 64 -21.75 9.68 -4.18
N LYS A 65 -21.69 9.42 -5.49
CA LYS A 65 -22.68 9.91 -6.44
C LYS A 65 -24.08 9.35 -6.16
N GLN A 66 -24.17 8.08 -5.74
CA GLN A 66 -25.43 7.41 -5.41
C GLN A 66 -26.07 7.97 -4.12
N TYR A 67 -25.25 8.31 -3.12
CA TYR A 67 -25.75 8.69 -1.78
C TYR A 67 -25.65 10.18 -1.47
N LYS A 68 -25.05 11.03 -2.32
CA LYS A 68 -24.91 12.49 -2.08
C LYS A 68 -26.22 13.21 -1.72
N ASN A 69 -27.36 12.75 -2.25
CA ASN A 69 -28.67 13.35 -1.99
C ASN A 69 -29.42 12.67 -0.83
N LYS A 70 -28.95 11.49 -0.41
CA LYS A 70 -29.53 10.68 0.67
C LYS A 70 -28.44 10.13 1.60
N PRO A 71 -27.58 10.99 2.17
CA PRO A 71 -26.42 10.55 2.95
C PRO A 71 -26.79 9.89 4.29
N HIS A 72 -28.03 10.07 4.78
CA HIS A 72 -28.49 9.51 6.04
C HIS A 72 -28.50 7.97 6.06
N PHE A 73 -28.67 7.31 4.90
CA PHE A 73 -28.56 5.85 4.80
C PHE A 73 -27.16 5.32 5.19
N ILE A 74 -26.14 6.15 5.05
CA ILE A 74 -24.75 5.77 5.38
C ILE A 74 -24.35 6.32 6.75
N ILE A 75 -24.70 7.57 7.06
CA ILE A 75 -24.31 8.25 8.31
C ILE A 75 -25.01 7.64 9.52
N GLU A 76 -26.30 7.31 9.40
CA GLU A 76 -27.10 6.78 10.51
C GLU A 76 -27.02 5.24 10.51
N ASN A 77 -25.81 4.70 10.66
CA ASN A 77 -25.53 3.26 10.55
C ASN A 77 -26.26 2.39 11.60
N ASN A 78 -26.72 2.99 12.69
CA ASN A 78 -27.53 2.33 13.71
C ASN A 78 -28.97 2.08 13.25
N LYS A 79 -29.43 2.79 12.22
CA LYS A 79 -30.77 2.65 11.62
C LYS A 79 -30.72 1.95 10.26
N TYR A 80 -29.63 2.10 9.53
CA TYR A 80 -29.50 1.62 8.16
C TYR A 80 -28.25 0.77 7.99
N TYR A 81 -28.39 -0.31 7.21
CA TYR A 81 -27.33 -1.28 6.96
C TYR A 81 -26.53 -0.97 5.69
N ASP A 82 -26.82 0.14 4.99
CA ASP A 82 -26.20 0.48 3.70
C ASP A 82 -24.69 0.65 3.80
N LEU A 83 -24.18 1.23 4.89
CA LEU A 83 -22.75 1.35 5.14
C LEU A 83 -22.07 -0.03 5.15
N GLU A 84 -22.65 -1.00 5.87
CA GLU A 84 -22.11 -2.36 5.95
C GLU A 84 -22.18 -3.07 4.60
N LYS A 85 -23.31 -2.96 3.88
CA LYS A 85 -23.44 -3.45 2.49
C LYS A 85 -22.37 -2.89 1.57
N ILE A 86 -22.06 -1.61 1.70
CA ILE A 86 -21.01 -0.96 0.90
C ILE A 86 -19.65 -1.57 1.22
N VAL A 87 -19.31 -1.72 2.51
CA VAL A 87 -18.02 -2.32 2.92
C VAL A 87 -17.91 -3.74 2.39
N VAL A 88 -18.93 -4.59 2.59
CA VAL A 88 -18.96 -5.98 2.08
C VAL A 88 -18.84 -6.02 0.54
N LYS A 89 -19.51 -5.11 -0.16
CA LYS A 89 -19.43 -5.03 -1.62
C LYS A 89 -18.03 -4.62 -2.09
N LEU A 90 -17.40 -3.65 -1.43
CA LEU A 90 -16.04 -3.20 -1.73
C LEU A 90 -15.05 -4.35 -1.53
N THR A 91 -15.09 -5.04 -0.40
CA THR A 91 -14.17 -6.15 -0.11
C THR A 91 -14.36 -7.35 -1.04
N ASN A 92 -15.59 -7.70 -1.40
CA ASN A 92 -15.86 -8.83 -2.29
C ASN A 92 -15.53 -8.56 -3.77
N ASN A 93 -15.83 -7.34 -4.27
CA ASN A 93 -15.63 -7.02 -5.68
C ASN A 93 -14.19 -6.62 -6.00
N LEU A 94 -13.46 -6.12 -5.01
CA LEU A 94 -12.06 -5.74 -5.19
C LEU A 94 -11.18 -6.95 -4.88
N LYS A 95 -10.38 -7.36 -5.86
CA LYS A 95 -9.30 -8.30 -5.58
C LYS A 95 -8.30 -7.57 -4.69
N GLN A 96 -8.10 -8.07 -3.48
CA GLN A 96 -6.92 -7.73 -2.69
C GLN A 96 -5.71 -7.96 -3.61
N VAL A 97 -4.89 -6.93 -3.81
CA VAL A 97 -3.65 -7.12 -4.56
C VAL A 97 -2.83 -7.98 -3.62
N LYS A 98 -2.75 -9.28 -3.91
CA LYS A 98 -1.86 -10.18 -3.19
C LYS A 98 -0.47 -9.58 -3.37
N THR A 99 0.01 -8.88 -2.36
CA THR A 99 1.43 -8.59 -2.23
C THR A 99 2.03 -9.95 -1.95
N ASN A 100 2.38 -10.67 -3.01
CA ASN A 100 3.16 -11.89 -2.91
C ASN A 100 4.52 -11.45 -2.34
N THR A 101 4.59 -11.28 -1.02
CA THR A 101 5.77 -10.81 -0.29
C THR A 101 6.92 -11.81 -0.48
N LYS A 102 6.59 -13.07 -0.80
CA LYS A 102 7.55 -14.07 -1.27
C LYS A 102 8.10 -13.74 -2.65
N GLU A 103 7.26 -13.37 -3.61
CA GLU A 103 7.66 -13.07 -4.99
C GLU A 103 8.49 -11.78 -5.06
N SER A 104 8.13 -10.75 -4.29
CA SER A 104 8.95 -9.52 -4.18
C SER A 104 10.29 -9.77 -3.47
N LYS A 105 10.33 -10.57 -2.40
CA LYS A 105 11.60 -10.99 -1.75
C LYS A 105 12.46 -11.82 -2.71
N THR A 106 11.87 -12.76 -3.45
CA THR A 106 12.58 -13.55 -4.46
C THR A 106 13.12 -12.68 -5.59
N ASN A 107 12.33 -11.70 -6.06
CA ASN A 107 12.77 -10.76 -7.10
C ASN A 107 13.90 -9.85 -6.62
N ILE A 108 13.80 -9.29 -5.40
CA ILE A 108 14.89 -8.49 -4.81
C ILE A 108 16.16 -9.34 -4.66
N LYS A 109 16.03 -10.58 -4.17
CA LYS A 109 17.17 -11.49 -4.04
C LYS A 109 17.83 -11.81 -5.36
N ASN A 110 17.05 -12.12 -6.39
CA ASN A 110 17.56 -12.42 -7.74
C ASN A 110 18.26 -11.22 -8.36
N ASN A 111 17.68 -10.02 -8.23
CA ASN A 111 18.30 -8.80 -8.74
C ASN A 111 19.62 -8.51 -8.02
N ILE A 112 19.64 -8.63 -6.69
CA ILE A 112 20.86 -8.45 -5.90
C ILE A 112 21.93 -9.48 -6.29
N PHE A 113 21.52 -10.75 -6.47
CA PHE A 113 22.41 -11.82 -6.90
C PHE A 113 23.07 -11.52 -8.25
N ASN A 114 22.28 -11.10 -9.25
CA ASN A 114 22.79 -10.77 -10.58
C ASN A 114 23.77 -9.59 -10.54
N ILE A 115 23.44 -8.52 -9.79
CA ILE A 115 24.34 -7.37 -9.64
C ILE A 115 25.67 -7.79 -9.00
N LEU A 116 25.62 -8.62 -7.95
CA LEU A 116 26.84 -9.08 -7.28
C LEU A 116 27.68 -10.00 -8.15
N ILE A 117 27.07 -10.85 -8.99
CA ILE A 117 27.80 -11.62 -10.01
C ILE A 117 28.52 -10.66 -10.96
N GLU A 118 27.83 -9.67 -11.53
CA GLU A 118 28.44 -8.73 -12.46
C GLU A 118 29.60 -7.95 -11.83
N GLN A 119 29.48 -7.57 -10.55
CA GLN A 119 30.54 -6.87 -9.82
C GLN A 119 31.76 -7.75 -9.52
N LEU A 120 31.57 -9.05 -9.27
CA LEU A 120 32.60 -9.94 -8.73
C LEU A 120 33.14 -10.97 -9.74
N LYS A 121 32.46 -11.21 -10.87
CA LYS A 121 32.87 -12.21 -11.87
C LYS A 121 34.26 -11.97 -12.46
N ASN A 122 34.71 -10.71 -12.49
CA ASN A 122 36.04 -10.35 -12.98
C ASN A 122 37.15 -10.59 -11.93
N LYS A 123 36.78 -10.83 -10.67
CA LYS A 123 37.71 -11.02 -9.54
C LYS A 123 37.75 -12.46 -9.05
N VAL A 124 36.65 -13.19 -9.19
CA VAL A 124 36.48 -14.54 -8.64
C VAL A 124 35.82 -15.42 -9.69
N LYS A 125 36.37 -16.63 -9.88
CA LYS A 125 35.80 -17.62 -10.81
C LYS A 125 34.34 -17.88 -10.48
N ILE A 126 33.50 -17.88 -11.51
CA ILE A 126 32.04 -17.92 -11.34
C ILE A 126 31.56 -19.16 -10.59
N GLU A 127 32.25 -20.29 -10.78
CA GLU A 127 32.01 -21.58 -10.12
C GLU A 127 32.16 -21.51 -8.59
N ILE A 128 33.09 -20.68 -8.12
CA ILE A 128 33.33 -20.44 -6.68
C ILE A 128 32.39 -19.35 -6.17
N LEU A 129 32.15 -18.32 -6.99
CA LEU A 129 31.36 -17.15 -6.63
C LEU A 129 29.87 -17.49 -6.41
N ILE A 130 29.25 -18.24 -7.32
CA ILE A 130 27.83 -18.61 -7.26
C ILE A 130 27.42 -19.24 -5.91
N PRO A 131 28.07 -20.32 -5.43
CA PRO A 131 27.68 -20.95 -4.17
C PRO A 131 27.90 -20.04 -2.96
N ILE A 132 28.94 -19.22 -2.96
CA ILE A 132 29.21 -18.24 -1.89
C ILE A 132 28.10 -17.18 -1.85
N LEU A 133 27.72 -16.62 -3.00
CA LEU A 133 26.65 -15.63 -3.11
C LEU A 133 25.30 -16.20 -2.65
N LYS A 134 24.93 -17.41 -3.09
CA LYS A 134 23.68 -18.06 -2.67
C LYS A 134 23.62 -18.20 -1.15
N ASN A 135 24.64 -18.81 -0.57
CA ASN A 135 24.74 -19.03 0.89
C ASN A 135 24.76 -17.70 1.67
N TYR A 136 25.46 -16.68 1.15
CA TYR A 136 25.51 -15.36 1.76
C TYR A 136 24.12 -14.69 1.79
N LEU A 137 23.41 -14.68 0.66
CA LEU A 137 22.09 -14.05 0.54
C LEU A 137 21.00 -14.81 1.31
N ASP A 138 21.09 -16.15 1.38
CA ASP A 138 20.17 -16.99 2.16
C ASP A 138 20.23 -16.69 3.66
N LYS A 139 21.39 -16.28 4.17
CA LYS A 139 21.61 -15.96 5.58
C LYS A 139 21.24 -14.51 5.96
N GLN A 140 20.81 -13.69 5.00
CA GLN A 140 20.46 -12.31 5.29
C GLN A 140 19.03 -12.21 5.84
N ASN A 141 18.89 -11.62 7.03
CA ASN A 141 17.57 -11.33 7.62
C ASN A 141 16.74 -10.39 6.73
N LYS A 142 17.39 -9.44 6.05
CA LYS A 142 16.74 -8.50 5.13
C LYS A 142 17.69 -8.07 4.02
N LEU A 143 17.19 -8.16 2.80
CA LEU A 143 17.87 -7.74 1.59
C LEU A 143 17.38 -6.35 1.15
N GLU A 144 18.30 -5.42 1.00
CA GLU A 144 18.04 -4.02 0.65
C GLU A 144 18.99 -3.53 -0.46
N TYR A 145 18.48 -2.74 -1.41
CA TYR A 145 19.29 -2.14 -2.48
C TYR A 145 20.25 -1.06 -1.97
N SER A 146 19.94 -0.38 -0.88
CA SER A 146 20.83 0.59 -0.22
C SER A 146 22.21 -0.02 0.09
N LYS A 147 22.25 -1.30 0.45
CA LYS A 147 23.48 -2.06 0.70
C LYS A 147 24.26 -2.43 -0.57
N ILE A 148 23.61 -2.45 -1.74
CA ILE A 148 24.31 -2.50 -3.05
C ILE A 148 24.95 -1.15 -3.34
N PHE A 149 24.18 -0.06 -3.25
CA PHE A 149 24.68 1.27 -3.60
C PHE A 149 25.83 1.74 -2.71
N SER A 150 25.82 1.33 -1.44
CA SER A 150 26.93 1.56 -0.50
C SER A 150 28.08 0.56 -0.64
N ASN A 151 28.03 -0.37 -1.61
CA ASN A 151 28.98 -1.47 -1.81
C ASN A 151 29.19 -2.37 -0.58
N ARG A 152 28.27 -2.34 0.39
CA ARG A 152 28.39 -3.10 1.63
C ARG A 152 28.41 -4.61 1.38
N TYR A 153 27.48 -5.11 0.56
CA TYR A 153 27.46 -6.53 0.21
C TYR A 153 28.75 -6.97 -0.49
N TYR A 154 29.25 -6.15 -1.41
CA TYR A 154 30.48 -6.42 -2.15
C TYR A 154 31.67 -6.64 -1.20
N TYR A 155 31.90 -5.74 -0.24
CA TYR A 155 32.99 -5.89 0.72
C TYR A 155 32.80 -7.06 1.70
N GLU A 156 31.57 -7.30 2.15
CA GLU A 156 31.27 -8.45 3.02
C GLU A 156 31.53 -9.79 2.30
N ILE A 157 31.23 -9.86 1.00
CA ILE A 157 31.50 -11.05 0.17
C ILE A 157 32.99 -11.22 -0.09
N LEU A 158 33.72 -10.14 -0.44
CA LEU A 158 35.17 -10.22 -0.58
C LEU A 158 35.86 -10.68 0.70
N LYS A 159 35.41 -10.20 1.86
CA LYS A 159 35.94 -10.66 3.15
C LYS A 159 35.72 -12.17 3.35
N LYS A 160 34.56 -12.69 2.96
CA LYS A 160 34.29 -14.14 3.00
C LYS A 160 35.17 -14.93 2.03
N ILE A 161 35.42 -14.39 0.85
CA ILE A 161 36.26 -15.05 -0.16
C ILE A 161 37.72 -15.07 0.32
N GLY A 162 38.26 -13.94 0.80
CA GLY A 162 39.61 -13.88 1.34
C GLY A 162 39.81 -14.77 2.58
N LEU A 163 38.80 -14.90 3.44
CA LEU A 163 38.82 -15.88 4.54
C LEU A 163 38.82 -17.33 4.03
N ASN A 164 38.07 -17.63 2.98
CA ASN A 164 38.00 -18.97 2.39
C ASN A 164 39.27 -19.34 1.61
N GLU A 165 39.93 -18.41 0.95
CA GLU A 165 41.23 -18.64 0.30
C GLU A 165 42.30 -18.98 1.34
N CYS A 166 42.41 -18.20 2.42
CA CYS A 166 43.29 -18.52 3.54
C CYS A 166 42.99 -19.89 4.17
N TYR A 167 41.70 -20.22 4.36
CA TYR A 167 41.31 -21.51 4.95
C TYR A 167 41.60 -22.69 4.01
N SER A 168 41.41 -22.50 2.70
CA SER A 168 41.67 -23.53 1.68
C SER A 168 43.15 -23.84 1.55
N GLN A 169 44.00 -22.80 1.51
CA GLN A 169 45.46 -22.95 1.54
C GLN A 169 45.92 -23.71 2.81
N SER A 170 45.37 -23.36 3.98
CA SER A 170 45.71 -24.04 5.23
C SER A 170 45.33 -25.53 5.25
N LYS A 171 44.25 -25.90 4.54
CA LYS A 171 43.76 -27.29 4.46
C LYS A 171 44.58 -28.12 3.48
N GLU A 172 45.08 -27.51 2.41
CA GLU A 172 46.04 -28.11 1.48
C GLU A 172 47.39 -28.37 2.16
N PHE A 173 47.91 -27.39 2.90
CA PHE A 173 49.11 -27.55 3.73
C PHE A 173 48.96 -28.69 4.76
N LYS A 174 47.82 -28.78 5.46
CA LYS A 174 47.56 -29.88 6.41
C LYS A 174 47.48 -31.26 5.73
N LYS A 175 46.96 -31.35 4.50
CA LYS A 175 46.94 -32.62 3.75
C LYS A 175 48.32 -33.05 3.26
N MET A 176 49.21 -32.10 2.97
CA MET A 176 50.61 -32.40 2.63
C MET A 176 51.40 -32.92 3.84
N LEU A 177 51.08 -32.48 5.05
CA LEU A 177 51.72 -32.93 6.30
C LEU A 177 51.22 -34.29 6.84
N ILE A 178 50.17 -34.87 6.26
CA ILE A 178 49.57 -36.16 6.71
C ILE A 178 49.93 -37.31 5.75
N LYS A 179 50.71 -37.05 4.70
CA LYS A 179 51.26 -38.10 3.83
C LYS A 179 52.68 -38.44 4.30
N ASP A 180 52.78 -39.21 5.37
CA ASP A 180 53.91 -40.10 5.68
C ASP A 180 53.34 -41.41 6.26
#